data_AF-A0A7Y2E7Z6-F1
#
_entry.id   AF-A0A7Y2E7Z6-F1
#
_cell.length_a   1.000
_cell.length_b   1.000
_cell.length_c   1.000
_cell.angle_alpha   90.00
_cell.angle_beta   90.00
_cell.angle_gamma   90.00
#
_symmetry.space_group_name_H-M   'P 1'
#
loop_
_entity.id
_entity.type
_entity.pdbx_description
1 polymer ?
#
loop_
_entity_poly.entity_id
_entity_poly.type
_entity_poly.pdbx_seq_one_letter_code
_entity_poly.pdbx_strand_id
1 'polypeptide(L)'
;MKQTILTLATIAVVALGCSKSDTEQSDDKTPETTPPAQSSGTTSEPPAKASSGEWSSSPSKVVEGLMHAYETRDEVLYASLLADDFRYYFEPPGAKPDDILGWGKEEDLVATGNLFRTQDVERLVLALSASTPVKAPSGKEAGWMMIPVSGGELRVEVKDKEPMQVALNRQEIYVRQQGPGWQVIEWRDYPEPDGDSN
;
A
#
# COMPACT_ATOMS: atom_id res chain seq x y z
N MET A 1 28.04 -3.84 -4.90
CA MET A 1 27.12 -2.83 -4.35
C MET A 1 25.71 -3.39 -4.46
N LYS A 2 25.25 -4.13 -3.45
CA LYS A 2 24.16 -5.13 -3.55
C LYS A 2 22.98 -4.88 -2.59
N GLN A 3 22.71 -3.65 -2.15
CA GLN A 3 21.88 -3.45 -0.94
C GLN A 3 20.90 -2.27 -0.91
N THR A 4 20.46 -1.72 -2.04
CA THR A 4 19.59 -0.51 -2.01
C THR A 4 18.16 -0.72 -2.50
N ILE A 5 17.81 -1.91 -3.00
CA ILE A 5 16.53 -2.12 -3.71
C ILE A 5 15.77 -3.33 -3.16
N LEU A 6 15.76 -3.46 -1.84
CA LEU A 6 14.74 -4.24 -1.13
C LEU A 6 13.74 -3.30 -0.43
N THR A 7 13.73 -2.02 -0.80
CA THR A 7 13.39 -0.95 0.13
C THR A 7 11.88 -0.73 0.28
N LEU A 8 11.01 -1.01 -0.68
CA LEU A 8 9.55 -0.82 -0.44
C LEU A 8 8.92 -1.96 0.38
N ALA A 9 9.25 -3.21 0.09
CA ALA A 9 8.81 -4.36 0.92
C ALA A 9 9.55 -4.40 2.27
N THR A 10 10.79 -3.94 2.33
CA THR A 10 11.57 -3.90 3.58
C THR A 10 11.29 -2.65 4.41
N ILE A 11 10.82 -1.52 3.85
CA ILE A 11 10.38 -0.39 4.69
C ILE A 11 9.16 -0.77 5.51
N ALA A 12 8.23 -1.55 4.95
CA ALA A 12 7.11 -2.09 5.71
C ALA A 12 7.58 -3.09 6.80
N VAL A 13 8.62 -3.91 6.53
CA VAL A 13 9.12 -4.93 7.48
C VAL A 13 10.14 -4.38 8.51
N VAL A 14 10.98 -3.41 8.15
CA VAL A 14 12.04 -2.84 9.01
C VAL A 14 11.52 -1.71 9.88
N ALA A 15 10.48 -0.98 9.47
CA ALA A 15 9.82 -0.03 10.37
C ALA A 15 9.12 -0.74 11.55
N LEU A 16 8.73 -2.01 11.41
CA LEU A 16 8.07 -2.81 12.46
C LEU A 16 9.02 -3.76 13.21
N GLY A 17 10.22 -4.00 12.70
CA GLY A 17 11.15 -5.03 13.21
C GLY A 17 12.10 -4.60 14.33
N CYS A 18 12.06 -3.36 14.81
CA CYS A 18 12.95 -2.87 15.87
C CYS A 18 12.19 -2.56 17.17
N SER A 19 11.41 -3.52 17.68
CA SER A 19 11.04 -3.53 19.10
C SER A 19 11.78 -4.67 19.78
N LYS A 20 12.88 -4.33 20.46
CA LYS A 20 13.64 -5.26 21.30
C LYS A 20 12.73 -5.77 22.40
N SER A 21 12.48 -7.08 22.44
CA SER A 21 11.99 -7.75 23.63
C SER A 21 13.19 -8.10 24.50
N ASP A 22 13.56 -7.19 25.40
CA ASP A 22 14.36 -7.54 26.57
C ASP A 22 13.41 -7.86 27.74
N THR A 23 13.38 -9.15 28.06
CA THR A 23 13.16 -9.84 29.34
C THR A 23 12.79 -8.99 30.56
N GLU A 24 11.66 -9.32 31.21
CA GLU A 24 11.63 -9.45 32.67
C GLU A 24 10.65 -10.56 33.13
N GLN A 25 11.20 -11.43 33.97
CA GLN A 25 10.56 -12.53 34.68
C GLN A 25 10.28 -12.08 36.11
N SER A 26 9.04 -12.17 36.59
CA SER A 26 8.75 -12.31 38.02
C SER A 26 7.31 -12.75 38.32
N ASP A 27 7.21 -13.40 39.47
CA ASP A 27 6.24 -14.40 39.87
C ASP A 27 4.85 -13.90 40.33
N ASP A 28 3.90 -14.82 40.18
CA ASP A 28 2.86 -15.26 41.14
C ASP A 28 2.30 -14.26 42.17
N LYS A 29 1.02 -13.89 42.02
CA LYS A 29 -0.02 -14.04 43.07
C LYS A 29 -1.43 -13.67 42.57
N THR A 30 -2.38 -14.59 42.75
CA THR A 30 -3.85 -14.36 42.81
C THR A 30 -4.26 -14.68 44.27
N PRO A 31 -5.25 -14.04 44.95
CA PRO A 31 -6.63 -13.94 44.42
C PRO A 31 -7.57 -12.79 44.87
N GLU A 32 -8.68 -12.74 44.12
CA GLU A 32 -10.09 -12.52 44.51
C GLU A 32 -10.73 -11.10 44.67
N THR A 33 -11.83 -10.89 43.93
CA THR A 33 -13.19 -10.52 44.41
C THR A 33 -13.87 -9.28 43.77
N THR A 34 -14.82 -9.59 42.87
CA THR A 34 -16.19 -9.04 42.68
C THR A 34 -16.47 -7.71 41.91
N PRO A 35 -17.44 -7.69 40.97
CA PRO A 35 -17.87 -6.54 40.15
C PRO A 35 -19.07 -5.79 40.78
N PRO A 36 -19.37 -4.50 40.44
CA PRO A 36 -20.11 -4.19 39.19
C PRO A 36 -19.88 -2.77 38.61
N ALA A 37 -20.19 -2.57 37.32
CA ALA A 37 -20.97 -1.42 36.84
C ALA A 37 -21.14 -1.50 35.33
N GLN A 38 -22.41 -1.51 34.92
CA GLN A 38 -22.86 -1.37 33.54
C GLN A 38 -22.35 -0.05 32.96
N SER A 39 -21.47 -0.12 31.96
CA SER A 39 -21.18 1.01 31.08
C SER A 39 -22.05 0.87 29.86
N SER A 40 -22.92 1.85 29.66
CA SER A 40 -23.82 2.01 28.54
C SER A 40 -23.08 1.77 27.23
N GLY A 41 -23.55 0.78 26.47
CA GLY A 41 -23.19 0.64 25.07
C GLY A 41 -23.65 1.88 24.33
N THR A 42 -22.75 2.84 24.14
CA THR A 42 -22.81 3.68 22.96
C THR A 42 -22.50 2.73 21.82
N THR A 43 -23.54 2.29 21.13
CA THR A 43 -23.43 1.73 19.78
C THR A 43 -22.68 2.77 18.97
N SER A 44 -21.36 2.61 18.88
CA SER A 44 -20.55 3.24 17.86
C SER A 44 -21.09 2.71 16.55
N GLU A 45 -21.97 3.50 15.94
CA GLU A 45 -22.30 3.37 14.54
C GLU A 45 -20.97 3.17 13.80
N PRO A 46 -20.80 2.05 13.06
CA PRO A 46 -19.59 1.83 12.28
C PRO A 46 -19.37 3.07 11.41
N PRO A 47 -18.16 3.64 11.35
CA PRO A 47 -17.91 4.77 10.48
C PRO A 47 -18.43 4.41 9.09
N ALA A 48 -19.31 5.27 8.58
CA ALA A 48 -19.94 5.13 7.28
C ALA A 48 -18.89 4.68 6.27
N LYS A 49 -19.18 3.58 5.56
CA LYS A 49 -18.40 3.08 4.40
C LYS A 49 -17.76 4.28 3.71
N ALA A 50 -16.43 4.42 3.83
CA ALA A 50 -15.70 5.44 3.11
C ALA A 50 -16.15 5.34 1.65
N SER A 51 -16.76 6.41 1.17
CA SER A 51 -17.41 6.43 -0.14
C SER A 51 -16.31 6.37 -1.20
N SER A 52 -15.91 5.16 -1.56
CA SER A 52 -15.06 4.89 -2.72
C SER A 52 -15.70 5.38 -4.03
N GLY A 53 -16.97 5.78 -4.02
CA GLY A 53 -17.73 6.20 -5.20
C GLY A 53 -17.08 7.34 -6.00
N GLU A 54 -16.48 8.33 -5.34
CA GLU A 54 -15.75 9.39 -6.06
C GLU A 54 -14.42 8.86 -6.63
N TRP A 55 -13.64 8.20 -5.78
CA TRP A 55 -12.30 7.70 -6.09
C TRP A 55 -12.30 6.53 -7.08
N SER A 56 -13.43 5.86 -7.29
CA SER A 56 -13.59 4.77 -8.25
C SER A 56 -14.40 5.17 -9.49
N SER A 57 -14.74 6.46 -9.65
CA SER A 57 -15.59 6.93 -10.76
C SER A 57 -14.92 6.84 -12.15
N SER A 58 -13.58 6.81 -12.21
CA SER A 58 -12.81 6.66 -13.43
C SER A 58 -11.43 6.05 -13.14
N PRO A 59 -10.71 5.51 -14.14
CA PRO A 59 -9.37 4.99 -13.96
C PRO A 59 -8.39 6.00 -13.32
N SER A 60 -8.39 7.26 -13.76
CA SER A 60 -7.51 8.30 -13.19
C SER A 60 -7.85 8.59 -11.73
N LYS A 61 -9.15 8.61 -11.38
CA LYS A 61 -9.60 8.81 -10.01
C LYS A 61 -9.14 7.71 -9.06
N VAL A 62 -8.97 6.48 -9.55
CA VAL A 62 -8.42 5.38 -8.73
C VAL A 62 -7.01 5.72 -8.27
N VAL A 63 -6.16 6.22 -9.17
CA VAL A 63 -4.78 6.61 -8.83
C VAL A 63 -4.75 7.80 -7.89
N GLU A 64 -5.59 8.82 -8.12
CA GLU A 64 -5.74 9.94 -7.17
C GLU A 64 -6.19 9.44 -5.78
N GLY A 65 -7.11 8.46 -5.75
CA GLY A 65 -7.57 7.83 -4.52
C GLY A 65 -6.47 7.07 -3.79
N LEU A 66 -5.56 6.39 -4.51
CA LEU A 66 -4.40 5.73 -3.90
C LEU A 66 -3.49 6.76 -3.23
N MET A 67 -3.14 7.83 -3.93
CA MET A 67 -2.32 8.92 -3.37
C MET A 67 -2.98 9.53 -2.13
N HIS A 68 -4.29 9.79 -2.21
CA HIS A 68 -5.07 10.31 -1.09
C HIS A 68 -5.08 9.36 0.11
N ALA A 69 -5.28 8.06 -0.12
CA ALA A 69 -5.30 7.06 0.94
C ALA A 69 -3.95 6.97 1.68
N TYR A 70 -2.82 7.13 0.98
CA TYR A 70 -1.50 7.22 1.62
C TYR A 70 -1.37 8.49 2.47
N GLU A 71 -1.81 9.64 1.95
CA GLU A 71 -1.71 10.92 2.67
C GLU A 71 -2.57 10.95 3.94
N THR A 72 -3.78 10.39 3.88
CA THR A 72 -4.72 10.35 5.02
C THR A 72 -4.58 9.08 5.86
N ARG A 73 -3.78 8.11 5.41
CA ARG A 73 -3.65 6.76 6.00
C ARG A 73 -4.98 6.03 6.13
N ASP A 74 -5.87 6.24 5.15
CA ASP A 74 -7.18 5.61 5.12
C ASP A 74 -7.08 4.19 4.54
N GLU A 75 -6.91 3.21 5.45
CA GLU A 75 -6.83 1.78 5.12
C GLU A 75 -8.11 1.28 4.43
N VAL A 76 -9.27 1.82 4.80
CA VAL A 76 -10.57 1.41 4.24
C VAL A 76 -10.70 1.89 2.81
N LEU A 77 -10.34 3.15 2.54
CA LEU A 77 -10.30 3.68 1.18
C LEU A 77 -9.29 2.89 0.34
N TYR A 78 -8.06 2.70 0.82
CA TYR A 78 -7.04 1.94 0.10
C TYR A 78 -7.55 0.54 -0.29
N ALA A 79 -8.10 -0.21 0.67
CA ALA A 79 -8.64 -1.54 0.43
C ALA A 79 -9.81 -1.56 -0.57
N SER A 80 -10.62 -0.50 -0.59
CA SER A 80 -11.75 -0.39 -1.52
C SER A 80 -11.33 -0.13 -2.97
N LEU A 81 -10.13 0.41 -3.19
CA LEU A 81 -9.58 0.68 -4.52
C LEU A 81 -8.91 -0.55 -5.15
N LEU A 82 -8.61 -1.58 -4.35
CA LEU A 82 -8.06 -2.84 -4.83
C LEU A 82 -9.18 -3.86 -5.11
N ALA A 83 -9.16 -4.46 -6.29
CA ALA A 83 -10.04 -5.57 -6.65
C ALA A 83 -9.71 -6.81 -5.83
N ASP A 84 -10.67 -7.72 -5.63
CA ASP A 84 -10.46 -8.91 -4.80
C ASP A 84 -9.39 -9.87 -5.34
N ASP A 85 -9.14 -9.85 -6.65
CA ASP A 85 -8.08 -10.60 -7.32
C ASP A 85 -6.83 -9.78 -7.62
N PHE A 86 -6.64 -8.65 -6.92
CA PHE A 86 -5.48 -7.77 -7.09
C PHE A 86 -4.15 -8.52 -6.93
N ARG A 87 -3.19 -8.18 -7.80
CA ARG A 87 -1.80 -8.64 -7.76
C ARG A 87 -0.82 -7.49 -7.87
N TYR A 88 0.18 -7.48 -6.99
CA TYR A 88 1.35 -6.63 -7.14
C TYR A 88 2.52 -7.44 -7.70
N TYR A 89 3.30 -6.85 -8.60
CA TYR A 89 4.53 -7.43 -9.13
C TYR A 89 5.68 -6.42 -9.03
N PHE A 90 6.80 -6.86 -8.48
CA PHE A 90 8.04 -6.12 -8.37
C PHE A 90 9.13 -6.81 -9.19
N GLU A 91 9.71 -6.09 -10.15
CA GLU A 91 10.83 -6.56 -10.95
C GLU A 91 12.11 -5.85 -10.50
N PRO A 92 13.04 -6.55 -9.81
CA PRO A 92 14.31 -5.94 -9.43
C PRO A 92 15.19 -5.66 -10.68
N PRO A 93 16.15 -4.73 -10.61
CA PRO A 93 17.06 -4.50 -11.73
C PRO A 93 17.83 -5.75 -12.13
N GLY A 94 17.84 -6.05 -13.42
CA GLY A 94 18.47 -7.25 -13.98
C GLY A 94 17.73 -8.56 -13.68
N ALA A 95 16.47 -8.50 -13.22
CA ALA A 95 15.66 -9.67 -12.95
C ALA A 95 15.48 -10.56 -14.18
N LYS A 96 15.54 -11.88 -13.97
CA LYS A 96 14.97 -12.86 -14.89
C LYS A 96 13.49 -13.07 -14.54
N PRO A 97 12.70 -13.72 -15.41
CA PRO A 97 11.29 -14.00 -15.12
C PRO A 97 11.05 -14.71 -13.77
N ASP A 98 11.96 -15.58 -13.35
CA ASP A 98 11.86 -16.30 -12.07
C ASP A 98 12.22 -15.43 -10.85
N ASP A 99 12.80 -14.24 -11.05
CA ASP A 99 13.19 -13.29 -10.00
C ASP A 99 12.09 -12.23 -9.75
N ILE A 100 11.00 -12.24 -10.52
CA ILE A 100 9.87 -11.32 -10.34
C ILE A 100 9.13 -11.71 -9.06
N LEU A 101 9.12 -10.80 -8.09
CA LEU A 101 8.39 -10.97 -6.84
C LEU A 101 6.94 -10.54 -7.04
N GLY A 102 6.01 -11.19 -6.38
CA GLY A 102 4.62 -10.77 -6.40
C GLY A 102 3.81 -11.28 -5.22
N TRP A 103 2.77 -10.54 -4.88
CA TRP A 103 1.87 -10.83 -3.76
C TRP A 103 0.44 -10.40 -4.09
N GLY A 104 -0.52 -10.89 -3.30
CA GLY A 104 -1.95 -10.61 -3.47
C GLY A 104 -2.46 -9.46 -2.59
N LYS A 105 -3.75 -9.14 -2.74
CA LYS A 105 -4.44 -8.11 -1.95
C LYS A 105 -4.24 -8.26 -0.45
N GLU A 106 -4.43 -9.46 0.10
CA GLU A 106 -4.34 -9.67 1.55
C GLU A 106 -2.96 -9.30 2.11
N GLU A 107 -1.89 -9.77 1.46
CA GLU A 107 -0.51 -9.49 1.84
C GLU A 107 -0.20 -7.98 1.71
N ASP A 108 -0.70 -7.35 0.65
CA ASP A 108 -0.54 -5.92 0.41
C ASP A 108 -1.25 -5.06 1.45
N LEU A 109 -2.49 -5.43 1.82
CA LEU A 109 -3.26 -4.74 2.85
C LEU A 109 -2.63 -4.88 4.23
N VAL A 110 -2.07 -6.04 4.56
CA VAL A 110 -1.32 -6.22 5.82
C VAL A 110 -0.10 -5.30 5.84
N ALA A 111 0.70 -5.27 4.77
CA ALA A 111 1.89 -4.43 4.69
C ALA A 111 1.56 -2.92 4.77
N THR A 112 0.64 -2.46 3.91
CA THR A 112 0.24 -1.05 3.82
C THR A 112 -0.53 -0.60 5.06
N GLY A 113 -1.44 -1.42 5.58
CA GLY A 113 -2.18 -1.13 6.81
C GLY A 113 -1.26 -0.99 8.04
N ASN A 114 -0.22 -1.83 8.14
CA ASN A 114 0.76 -1.66 9.21
C ASN A 114 1.56 -0.35 9.07
N LEU A 115 1.94 0.03 7.85
CA LEU A 115 2.57 1.32 7.59
C LEU A 115 1.64 2.48 8.00
N PHE A 116 0.36 2.42 7.65
CA PHE A 116 -0.65 3.42 7.99
C PHE A 116 -0.83 3.57 9.51
N ARG A 117 -0.80 2.45 10.25
CA ARG A 117 -0.98 2.40 11.71
C ARG A 117 0.29 2.70 12.52
N THR A 118 1.45 2.85 11.89
CA THR A 118 2.72 3.11 12.60
C THR A 118 2.71 4.51 13.23
N GLN A 119 2.78 4.57 14.57
CA GLN A 119 2.63 5.82 15.33
C GLN A 119 3.77 6.83 15.09
N ASP A 120 5.00 6.35 14.88
CA ASP A 120 6.16 7.21 14.67
C ASP A 120 6.21 7.80 13.26
N VAL A 121 5.43 7.27 12.31
CA VAL A 121 5.27 7.94 11.01
C VAL A 121 4.40 9.15 11.26
N GLU A 122 4.85 10.34 10.89
CA GLU A 122 4.12 11.61 11.01
C GLU A 122 3.44 11.98 9.69
N ARG A 123 4.10 11.72 8.57
CA ARG A 123 3.56 11.96 7.23
C ARG A 123 3.94 10.86 6.27
N LEU A 124 3.00 10.51 5.40
CA LEU A 124 3.19 9.53 4.35
C LEU A 124 2.67 10.14 3.05
N VAL A 125 3.51 10.27 2.02
CA VAL A 125 3.12 10.87 0.75
C VAL A 125 3.48 9.91 -0.36
N LEU A 126 2.46 9.46 -1.08
CA LEU A 126 2.62 8.78 -2.36
C LEU A 126 2.32 9.79 -3.47
N ALA A 127 3.30 10.10 -4.30
CA ALA A 127 3.11 10.92 -5.49
C ALA A 127 3.41 10.09 -6.73
N LEU A 128 2.41 9.91 -7.59
CA LEU A 128 2.53 9.14 -8.84
C LEU A 128 2.39 10.07 -10.04
N SER A 129 3.37 10.05 -10.94
CA SER A 129 3.31 10.75 -12.23
C SER A 129 2.55 9.90 -13.25
N ALA A 130 1.25 9.76 -13.04
CA ALA A 130 0.37 8.95 -13.88
C ALA A 130 -0.03 9.68 -15.17
N SER A 131 0.01 8.95 -16.29
CA SER A 131 -0.43 9.40 -17.60
C SER A 131 -1.90 9.06 -17.86
N THR A 132 -2.43 9.54 -19.00
CA THR A 132 -3.78 9.19 -19.44
C THR A 132 -3.98 7.67 -19.53
N PRO A 133 -5.05 7.11 -18.94
CA PRO A 133 -5.40 5.70 -19.09
C PRO A 133 -5.54 5.30 -20.55
N VAL A 134 -4.95 4.16 -20.93
CA VAL A 134 -5.07 3.57 -22.25
C VAL A 134 -5.64 2.16 -22.16
N LYS A 135 -6.10 1.60 -23.27
CA LYS A 135 -6.52 0.20 -23.29
C LYS A 135 -5.33 -0.70 -22.96
N ALA A 136 -5.53 -1.72 -22.13
CA ALA A 136 -4.50 -2.70 -21.83
C ALA A 136 -4.01 -3.43 -23.10
N PRO A 137 -2.73 -3.83 -23.16
CA PRO A 137 -2.16 -4.51 -24.33
C PRO A 137 -2.83 -5.87 -24.60
N SER A 138 -2.66 -6.37 -25.83
CA SER A 138 -3.13 -7.70 -26.23
C SER A 138 -2.59 -8.78 -25.29
N GLY A 139 -3.46 -9.63 -24.76
CA GLY A 139 -3.13 -10.66 -23.77
C GLY A 139 -3.69 -10.36 -22.37
N LYS A 140 -4.13 -9.12 -22.11
CA LYS A 140 -5.01 -8.81 -20.98
C LYS A 140 -6.48 -8.98 -21.37
N GLU A 141 -7.37 -9.13 -20.39
CA GLU A 141 -8.79 -9.32 -20.65
C GLU A 141 -9.45 -8.06 -21.22
N ALA A 142 -10.58 -8.25 -21.91
CA ALA A 142 -11.35 -7.13 -22.42
C ALA A 142 -11.86 -6.23 -21.27
N GLY A 143 -11.81 -4.90 -21.48
CA GLY A 143 -12.26 -3.92 -20.50
C GLY A 143 -11.20 -3.46 -19.49
N TRP A 144 -10.02 -4.10 -19.49
CA TRP A 144 -8.89 -3.63 -18.70
C TRP A 144 -8.30 -2.35 -19.31
N MET A 145 -7.97 -1.40 -18.44
CA MET A 145 -7.23 -0.20 -18.77
C MET A 145 -5.87 -0.26 -18.08
N MET A 146 -4.85 0.24 -18.76
CA MET A 146 -3.50 0.43 -18.22
C MET A 146 -3.28 1.93 -18.01
N ILE A 147 -2.74 2.28 -16.85
CA ILE A 147 -2.34 3.63 -16.49
C ILE A 147 -0.81 3.64 -16.38
N PRO A 148 -0.10 4.19 -17.37
CA PRO A 148 1.35 4.32 -17.30
C PRO A 148 1.73 5.31 -16.20
N VAL A 149 2.70 4.95 -15.37
CA VAL A 149 3.32 5.83 -14.38
C VAL A 149 4.79 5.93 -14.75
N SER A 150 5.25 7.12 -15.14
CA SER A 150 6.63 7.32 -15.60
C SER A 150 7.61 7.63 -14.47
N GLY A 151 7.10 7.73 -13.24
CA GLY A 151 7.88 7.96 -12.04
C GLY A 151 7.00 8.39 -10.88
N GLY A 152 7.63 8.70 -9.77
CA GLY A 152 6.96 9.14 -8.57
C GLY A 152 7.86 9.09 -7.36
N GLU A 153 7.28 9.26 -6.19
CA GLU A 153 7.97 9.10 -4.93
C GLU A 153 7.05 8.57 -3.85
N LEU A 154 7.60 7.73 -2.99
CA LEU A 154 7.08 7.50 -1.66
C LEU A 154 7.97 8.26 -0.67
N ARG A 155 7.39 9.22 0.05
CA ARG A 155 8.05 9.94 1.14
C ARG A 155 7.44 9.55 2.47
N VAL A 156 8.29 9.13 3.39
CA VAL A 156 7.92 8.74 4.76
C VAL A 156 8.64 9.65 5.73
N GLU A 157 7.90 10.48 6.45
CA GLU A 157 8.42 11.33 7.52
C GLU A 157 8.19 10.61 8.84
N VAL A 158 9.28 10.30 9.54
CA VAL A 158 9.27 9.62 10.83
C VAL A 158 9.75 10.60 11.89
N LYS A 159 9.05 10.63 13.02
CA LYS A 159 9.36 11.51 14.14
C LYS A 159 10.84 11.41 14.54
N ASP A 160 11.46 12.57 14.74
CA ASP A 160 12.87 12.73 15.14
C ASP A 160 13.89 12.06 14.17
N LYS A 161 13.50 11.82 12.91
CA LYS A 161 14.36 11.25 11.87
C LYS A 161 14.30 12.08 10.59
N GLU A 162 15.36 11.98 9.79
CA GLU A 162 15.36 12.53 8.43
C GLU A 162 14.29 11.83 7.57
N PRO A 163 13.54 12.58 6.73
CA PRO A 163 12.59 12.00 5.81
C PRO A 163 13.24 10.97 4.90
N MET A 164 12.59 9.81 4.80
CA MET A 164 12.98 8.79 3.84
C MET A 164 12.20 9.04 2.54
N GLN A 165 12.93 9.08 1.43
CA GLN A 165 12.35 9.23 0.10
C GLN A 165 12.79 8.07 -0.77
N VAL A 166 11.81 7.40 -1.38
CA VAL A 166 12.03 6.31 -2.33
C VAL A 166 11.49 6.78 -3.66
N ALA A 167 12.38 6.95 -4.63
CA ALA A 167 11.99 7.19 -6.01
C ALA A 167 11.24 5.97 -6.55
N LEU A 168 10.12 6.22 -7.20
CA LEU A 168 9.33 5.22 -7.89
C LEU A 168 9.72 5.23 -9.36
N ASN A 169 9.99 4.04 -9.89
CA ASN A 169 10.42 3.85 -11.26
C ASN A 169 9.22 3.86 -12.22
N ARG A 170 9.42 3.32 -13.42
CA ARG A 170 8.30 3.03 -14.33
C ARG A 170 7.37 2.03 -13.66
N GLN A 171 6.09 2.37 -13.60
CA GLN A 171 5.05 1.46 -13.13
C GLN A 171 3.90 1.38 -14.13
N GLU A 172 3.16 0.29 -14.07
CA GLU A 172 1.91 0.13 -14.80
C GLU A 172 0.83 -0.30 -13.83
N ILE A 173 -0.20 0.53 -13.71
CA ILE A 173 -1.37 0.23 -12.90
C ILE A 173 -2.49 -0.18 -13.84
N TYR A 174 -2.91 -1.42 -13.72
CA TYR A 174 -4.05 -1.97 -14.45
C TYR A 174 -5.29 -1.86 -13.60
N VAL A 175 -6.36 -1.38 -14.20
CA VAL A 175 -7.67 -1.24 -13.57
C VAL A 175 -8.74 -1.89 -14.44
N ARG A 176 -9.81 -2.35 -13.80
CA ARG A 176 -11.05 -2.73 -14.48
C ARG A 176 -12.26 -2.22 -13.72
N GLN A 177 -13.38 -2.13 -14.43
CA GLN A 177 -14.65 -1.84 -13.81
C GLN A 177 -15.18 -3.09 -13.08
N GLN A 178 -15.48 -2.97 -11.80
CA GLN A 178 -16.15 -3.98 -10.97
C GLN A 178 -17.38 -3.34 -10.31
N GLY A 179 -18.57 -3.79 -10.72
CA GLY A 179 -19.81 -3.17 -10.27
C GLY A 179 -19.88 -1.68 -10.66
N PRO A 180 -20.14 -0.76 -9.70
CA PRO A 180 -20.30 0.66 -10.00
C PRO A 180 -18.99 1.42 -10.20
N GLY A 181 -17.83 0.82 -9.89
CA GLY A 181 -16.55 1.56 -9.83
C GLY A 181 -15.40 0.86 -10.53
N TRP A 182 -14.31 1.60 -10.71
CA TRP A 182 -13.01 1.11 -11.17
C TRP A 182 -12.15 0.70 -9.98
N GLN A 183 -11.42 -0.40 -10.13
CA GLN A 183 -10.52 -0.92 -9.11
C GLN A 183 -9.21 -1.42 -9.73
N VAL A 184 -8.12 -1.33 -8.97
CA VAL A 184 -6.81 -1.87 -9.32
C VAL A 184 -6.84 -3.38 -9.22
N ILE A 185 -6.41 -4.02 -10.30
CA ILE A 185 -6.33 -5.49 -10.43
C ILE A 185 -4.89 -5.95 -10.54
N GLU A 186 -4.02 -5.12 -11.07
CA GLU A 186 -2.62 -5.45 -11.21
C GLU A 186 -1.79 -4.19 -11.12
N TRP A 187 -0.74 -4.20 -10.31
CA TRP A 187 0.22 -3.12 -10.23
C TRP A 187 1.61 -3.71 -10.47
N ARG A 188 2.27 -3.27 -11.53
CA ARG A 188 3.64 -3.66 -11.87
C ARG A 188 4.60 -2.53 -11.58
N ASP A 189 5.65 -2.82 -10.83
CA ASP A 189 6.80 -1.95 -10.60
C ASP A 189 8.01 -2.52 -11.35
N TYR A 190 8.48 -1.76 -12.33
CA TYR A 190 9.60 -2.13 -13.19
C TYR A 190 10.88 -1.47 -12.68
N PRO A 191 12.05 -2.06 -12.94
CA PRO A 191 13.29 -1.38 -12.62
C PRO A 191 13.43 -0.11 -13.49
N GLU A 192 14.18 0.86 -12.98
CA GLU A 192 14.70 1.92 -13.84
C GLU A 192 15.51 1.27 -14.97
N PRO A 193 15.30 1.62 -16.25
CA PRO A 193 16.18 1.12 -17.29
C PRO A 193 17.61 1.54 -16.94
N ASP A 194 18.53 0.57 -16.88
CA ASP A 194 19.95 0.88 -16.78
C ASP A 194 20.24 1.93 -17.85
N GLY A 195 20.78 3.09 -17.46
CA GLY A 195 20.97 4.27 -18.32
C GLY A 195 21.89 4.07 -19.54
N ASP A 196 22.16 2.82 -19.92
CA ASP A 196 22.90 2.42 -21.10
C ASP A 196 21.95 2.34 -22.30
N SER A 197 21.49 3.49 -22.78
CA SER A 197 20.91 3.61 -24.11
C SER A 197 21.38 4.90 -24.78
N ASN A 198 22.62 4.78 -25.29
CA ASN A 198 23.25 5.51 -26.39
C ASN A 198 23.95 6.85 -26.08
#